data_AF-A0A8H7ZUL7-F1
#
_entry.id   AF-A0A8H7ZUL7-F1
#
_cell.length_a   1.000
_cell.length_b   1.000
_cell.length_c   1.000
_cell.angle_alpha   90.00
_cell.angle_beta   90.00
_cell.angle_gamma   90.00
#
_symmetry.space_group_name_H-M   'P 1'
#
loop_
_entity.id
_entity.type
_entity.pdbx_description
1 polymer ?
#
loop_
_entity_poly.entity_id
_entity_poly.type
_entity_poly.pdbx_seq_one_letter_code
_entity_poly.pdbx_strand_id
1 'polypeptide(L)'
;PFALRPTIPLSRSGLWEDVLAEHARDPFHYLVGVGDQLYCDDVWSQVPELAAWIKMKVERRLDAPLAKSTRAGVADFYFRRYLSAFATGERFARALKLMPTMMVLGEESRSLPREGNDHDLFDGAGSYPDELRLSPVMNGVAQIGYNFYLLFQLHTNPELSRSHGFFGGPGAHNFLAQLTPEVAVLGMDGRRERTLDRVASRESYDAMFRALESRVPPTNRHLLALLGVPILYPRLTIAEGLLQSLDSANRASNGLLYRSGLFGSLMGSLGAQPELLDDLGGGLTGEGDVRVCTSSFPRLFAPADHWTTLRHSREREAFIKSLQNYAAAYSTRVTFVSG
;
A
#
# COMPACT_ATOMS: atom_id res chain seq x y z
N PRO A 1 21.25 4.96 32.82
CA PRO A 1 19.96 5.64 33.02
C PRO A 1 19.52 6.35 31.73
N PHE A 2 19.00 5.57 30.77
CA PHE A 2 18.29 6.12 29.63
C PHE A 2 16.88 6.48 30.11
N ALA A 3 16.69 7.74 30.50
CA ALA A 3 15.38 8.24 30.83
C ALA A 3 14.55 8.25 29.54
N LEU A 4 13.56 7.36 29.47
CA LEU A 4 12.44 7.49 28.53
C LEU A 4 11.83 8.88 28.76
N ARG A 5 12.02 9.77 27.78
CA ARG A 5 11.35 11.07 27.80
C ARG A 5 9.84 10.84 27.78
N PRO A 6 9.05 11.71 28.43
CA PRO A 6 7.60 11.56 28.45
C PRO A 6 7.08 11.53 27.02
N THR A 7 6.23 10.55 26.72
CA THR A 7 5.49 10.43 25.47
C THR A 7 4.59 11.64 25.29
N ILE A 8 5.09 12.65 24.59
CA ILE A 8 4.26 13.73 24.05
C ILE A 8 3.28 13.06 23.08
N PRO A 9 1.97 13.35 23.13
CA PRO A 9 1.05 12.87 22.11
C PRO A 9 1.52 13.46 20.77
N LEU A 10 2.13 12.64 19.93
CA LEU A 10 2.56 13.05 18.60
C LEU A 10 1.29 13.30 17.80
N SER A 11 0.88 14.56 17.69
CA SER A 11 0.01 14.95 16.59
C SER A 11 0.73 14.56 15.28
N ARG A 12 0.00 14.11 14.25
CA ARG A 12 0.59 13.81 12.91
C ARG A 12 1.50 14.94 12.40
N SER A 13 1.25 16.17 12.86
CA SER A 13 2.06 17.35 12.53
C SER A 13 3.43 17.40 13.21
N GLY A 14 3.59 16.81 14.39
CA GLY A 14 4.86 16.77 15.12
C GLY A 14 5.90 15.84 14.50
N LEU A 15 5.46 14.72 13.90
CA LEU A 15 6.36 13.77 13.22
C LEU A 15 7.13 14.42 12.07
N TRP A 16 6.48 15.33 11.32
CA TRP A 16 7.16 16.06 10.25
C TRP A 16 8.15 17.10 10.77
N GLU A 17 7.98 17.62 11.98
CA GLU A 17 9.01 18.48 12.61
C GLU A 17 10.26 17.67 12.92
N ASP A 18 10.09 16.45 13.43
CA ASP A 18 11.22 15.54 13.71
C ASP A 18 11.97 15.20 12.42
N VAL A 19 11.25 14.84 11.34
CA VAL A 19 11.86 14.60 10.03
C VAL A 19 12.64 15.81 9.52
N LEU A 20 12.07 17.01 9.64
CA LEU A 20 12.74 18.25 9.22
C LEU A 20 13.96 18.59 10.09
N ALA A 21 13.88 18.35 11.40
CA ALA A 21 14.97 18.58 12.34
C ALA A 21 16.13 17.61 12.09
N GLU A 22 15.81 16.34 11.83
CA GLU A 22 16.80 15.33 11.47
C GLU A 22 17.44 15.64 10.12
N HIS A 23 16.65 16.01 9.09
CA HIS A 23 17.19 16.47 7.81
C HIS A 23 18.10 17.71 7.94
N ALA A 24 17.78 18.64 8.86
CA ALA A 24 18.65 19.79 9.11
C ALA A 24 19.96 19.42 9.80
N ARG A 25 20.00 18.32 10.57
CA ARG A 25 21.20 17.80 11.24
C ARG A 25 22.05 16.93 10.31
N ASP A 26 21.40 16.03 9.58
CA ASP A 26 21.99 15.08 8.65
C ASP A 26 21.10 14.97 7.40
N PRO A 27 21.41 15.74 6.33
CA PRO A 27 20.52 15.86 5.18
C PRO A 27 20.21 14.54 4.48
N PHE A 28 18.93 14.18 4.47
CA PHE A 28 18.41 13.11 3.64
C PHE A 28 18.51 13.45 2.15
N HIS A 29 18.94 12.49 1.35
CA HIS A 29 19.04 12.63 -0.11
C HIS A 29 17.67 12.55 -0.80
N TYR A 30 16.78 11.70 -0.28
CA TYR A 30 15.47 11.42 -0.86
C TYR A 30 14.44 11.15 0.22
N LEU A 31 13.19 11.52 -0.05
CA LEU A 31 12.02 11.10 0.72
C LEU A 31 11.25 10.07 -0.11
N VAL A 32 10.98 8.90 0.47
CA VAL A 32 10.30 7.80 -0.22
C VAL A 32 8.94 7.56 0.43
N GLY A 33 7.88 7.61 -0.38
CA GLY A 33 6.52 7.25 0.01
C GLY A 33 6.12 5.88 -0.57
N VAL A 34 5.55 5.01 0.25
CA VAL A 34 5.23 3.62 -0.10
C VAL A 34 3.77 3.26 0.19
N GLY A 35 2.86 4.20 -0.06
CA GLY A 35 1.45 4.13 0.34
C GLY A 35 1.07 5.04 1.49
N ASP A 36 -0.23 5.32 1.56
CA ASP A 36 -0.87 6.11 2.61
C ASP A 36 -0.32 7.52 2.74
N GLN A 37 0.08 8.12 1.62
CA GLN A 37 0.38 9.54 1.58
C GLN A 37 -0.89 10.37 1.84
N LEU A 38 -2.05 9.84 1.46
CA LEU A 38 -3.37 10.41 1.61
C LEU A 38 -4.41 9.36 1.99
N TYR A 39 -5.55 9.88 2.45
CA TYR A 39 -6.67 9.13 2.96
C TYR A 39 -7.95 9.64 2.29
N CYS A 40 -8.58 8.82 1.46
CA CYS A 40 -9.56 9.26 0.46
C CYS A 40 -10.88 8.48 0.48
N ASP A 41 -11.07 7.51 1.38
CA ASP A 41 -12.31 6.70 1.43
C ASP A 41 -13.58 7.52 1.67
N ASP A 42 -13.43 8.68 2.31
CA ASP A 42 -14.50 9.66 2.50
C ASP A 42 -15.10 10.16 1.18
N VAL A 43 -14.50 9.89 0.01
CA VAL A 43 -15.06 10.24 -1.30
C VAL A 43 -16.50 9.72 -1.43
N TRP A 44 -16.75 8.54 -0.85
CA TRP A 44 -18.03 7.84 -0.85
C TRP A 44 -19.12 8.53 -0.01
N SER A 45 -18.73 9.26 1.04
CA SER A 45 -19.65 9.93 1.96
C SER A 45 -19.73 11.43 1.74
N GLN A 46 -18.63 12.07 1.31
CA GLN A 46 -18.50 13.52 1.15
C GLN A 46 -18.93 14.01 -0.23
N VAL A 47 -18.93 13.15 -1.27
CA VAL A 47 -19.52 13.49 -2.56
C VAL A 47 -21.01 13.12 -2.54
N PRO A 48 -21.96 14.08 -2.56
CA PRO A 48 -23.38 13.80 -2.36
C PRO A 48 -23.95 12.78 -3.35
N GLU A 49 -23.52 12.83 -4.61
CA GLU A 49 -23.95 11.88 -5.64
C GLU A 49 -23.46 10.46 -5.36
N LEU A 50 -22.25 10.29 -4.81
CA LEU A 50 -21.74 8.97 -4.42
C LEU A 50 -22.42 8.46 -3.15
N ALA A 51 -22.69 9.34 -2.18
CA ALA A 51 -23.44 9.00 -0.99
C ALA A 51 -24.87 8.53 -1.33
N ALA A 52 -25.48 9.10 -2.38
CA ALA A 52 -26.75 8.62 -2.93
C ALA A 52 -26.59 7.29 -3.68
N TRP A 53 -25.54 7.12 -4.49
CA TRP A 53 -25.25 5.89 -5.22
C TRP A 53 -25.06 4.69 -4.28
N ILE A 54 -24.38 4.86 -3.15
CA ILE A 54 -24.19 3.81 -2.12
C ILE A 54 -25.52 3.35 -1.51
N LYS A 55 -26.56 4.17 -1.54
CA LYS A 55 -27.89 3.81 -1.01
C LYS A 55 -28.78 3.11 -2.04
N MET A 56 -28.37 3.07 -3.32
CA MET A 56 -29.12 2.37 -4.36
C MET A 56 -29.09 0.84 -4.15
N LYS A 57 -30.02 0.12 -4.77
CA LYS A 57 -29.92 -1.36 -4.87
C LYS A 57 -28.70 -1.75 -5.70
N VAL A 58 -28.05 -2.87 -5.38
CA VAL A 58 -26.79 -3.30 -6.01
C VAL A 58 -26.91 -3.40 -7.53
N GLU A 59 -28.01 -3.97 -8.02
CA GLU A 59 -28.26 -4.16 -9.45
C GLU A 59 -28.32 -2.81 -10.18
N ARG A 60 -28.87 -1.78 -9.52
CA ARG A 60 -28.93 -0.42 -10.08
C ARG A 60 -27.59 0.29 -10.05
N ARG A 61 -26.68 -0.08 -9.14
CA ARG A 61 -25.37 0.56 -9.00
C ARG A 61 -24.43 0.19 -10.13
N LEU A 62 -24.43 -1.08 -10.54
CA LEU A 62 -23.55 -1.61 -11.58
C LEU A 62 -23.73 -0.90 -12.93
N ASP A 63 -24.98 -0.58 -13.25
CA ASP A 63 -25.33 0.09 -14.52
C ASP A 63 -25.43 1.62 -14.41
N ALA A 64 -25.30 2.19 -13.20
CA ALA A 64 -25.44 3.62 -13.00
C ALA A 64 -24.35 4.37 -13.78
N PRO A 65 -24.72 5.30 -14.68
CA PRO A 65 -23.72 6.06 -15.42
C PRO A 65 -23.00 7.04 -14.50
N LEU A 66 -21.70 7.23 -14.74
CA LEU A 66 -20.94 8.27 -14.07
C LEU A 66 -21.28 9.65 -14.67
N ALA A 67 -22.30 10.28 -14.09
CA ALA A 67 -22.79 11.60 -14.49
C ALA A 67 -21.69 12.67 -14.41
N LYS A 68 -21.80 13.71 -15.26
CA LYS A 68 -20.82 14.80 -15.31
C LYS A 68 -20.68 15.54 -13.96
N SER A 69 -21.78 15.71 -13.23
CA SER A 69 -21.76 16.31 -11.88
C SER A 69 -21.00 15.44 -10.89
N THR A 70 -21.25 14.12 -10.89
CA THR A 70 -20.50 13.16 -10.07
C THR A 70 -19.01 13.19 -10.39
N ARG A 71 -18.61 13.24 -11.66
CA ARG A 71 -17.19 13.40 -12.06
C ARG A 71 -16.58 14.67 -11.47
N ALA A 72 -17.28 15.79 -11.56
CA ALA A 72 -16.82 17.07 -11.03
C ALA A 72 -16.71 17.04 -9.50
N GLY A 73 -17.68 16.47 -8.80
CA GLY A 73 -17.66 16.33 -7.34
C GLY A 73 -16.51 15.45 -6.85
N VAL A 74 -16.25 14.33 -7.53
CA VAL A 74 -15.10 13.46 -7.22
C VAL A 74 -13.78 14.18 -7.49
N ALA A 75 -13.67 14.92 -8.61
CA ALA A 75 -12.46 15.67 -8.92
C ALA A 75 -12.19 16.79 -7.90
N ASP A 76 -13.22 17.53 -7.49
CA ASP A 76 -13.13 18.56 -6.44
C ASP A 76 -12.74 17.93 -5.09
N PHE A 77 -13.30 16.78 -4.73
CA PHE A 77 -12.92 16.03 -3.53
C PHE A 77 -11.42 15.71 -3.53
N TYR A 78 -10.92 15.01 -4.56
CA TYR A 78 -9.51 14.62 -4.61
C TYR A 78 -8.59 15.84 -4.67
N PHE A 79 -8.95 16.86 -5.46
CA PHE A 79 -8.17 18.09 -5.53
C PHE A 79 -8.02 18.74 -4.15
N ARG A 80 -9.12 18.91 -3.40
CA ARG A 80 -9.08 19.48 -2.05
C ARG A 80 -8.31 18.60 -1.08
N ARG A 81 -8.45 17.29 -1.18
CA ARG A 81 -7.76 16.30 -0.33
C ARG A 81 -6.25 16.40 -0.54
N TYR A 82 -5.80 16.46 -1.79
CA TYR A 82 -4.39 16.70 -2.15
C TYR A 82 -3.90 18.07 -1.71
N LEU A 83 -4.65 19.15 -1.95
CA LEU A 83 -4.26 20.48 -1.46
C LEU A 83 -4.11 20.49 0.06
N SER A 84 -5.03 19.84 0.78
CA SER A 84 -4.99 19.76 2.23
C SER A 84 -3.69 19.11 2.71
N ALA A 85 -3.34 17.94 2.14
CA ALA A 85 -2.15 17.20 2.56
C ALA A 85 -0.85 17.82 2.03
N PHE A 86 -0.73 18.04 0.72
CA PHE A 86 0.52 18.37 0.03
C PHE A 86 0.83 19.87 0.00
N ALA A 87 -0.18 20.74 0.09
CA ALA A 87 0.01 22.19 -0.04
C ALA A 87 -0.21 22.96 1.27
N THR A 88 -1.24 22.62 2.05
CA THR A 88 -1.59 23.38 3.27
C THR A 88 -0.99 22.82 4.55
N GLY A 89 -0.50 21.57 4.53
CA GLY A 89 0.31 21.02 5.62
C GLY A 89 1.67 21.69 5.65
N GLU A 90 1.83 22.78 6.40
CA GLU A 90 3.03 23.63 6.42
C GLU A 90 4.34 22.82 6.50
N ARG A 91 4.34 21.74 7.29
CA ARG A 91 5.51 20.90 7.55
C ARG A 91 5.77 19.86 6.47
N PHE A 92 4.75 19.15 6.00
CA PHE A 92 4.93 18.18 4.91
C PHE A 92 5.25 18.89 3.60
N ALA A 93 4.53 19.98 3.27
CA ALA A 93 4.84 20.82 2.12
C ALA A 93 6.27 21.38 2.17
N ARG A 94 6.78 21.71 3.36
CA ARG A 94 8.19 22.10 3.54
C ARG A 94 9.14 20.94 3.29
N ALA A 95 8.84 19.74 3.76
CA ALA A 95 9.64 18.54 3.48
C ALA A 95 9.75 18.27 1.98
N LEU A 96 8.63 18.34 1.24
CA LEU A 96 8.59 18.17 -0.22
C LEU A 96 9.40 19.23 -0.99
N LYS A 97 9.57 20.43 -0.43
CA LYS A 97 10.41 21.49 -1.03
C LYS A 97 11.91 21.27 -0.82
N LEU A 98 12.28 20.54 0.24
CA LEU A 98 13.68 20.35 0.63
C LEU A 98 14.25 19.03 0.13
N MET A 99 13.40 18.00 0.00
CA MET A 99 13.83 16.65 -0.34
C MET A 99 13.16 16.19 -1.64
N PRO A 100 13.93 15.72 -2.63
CA PRO A 100 13.38 15.02 -3.79
C PRO A 100 12.55 13.81 -3.36
N THR A 101 11.37 13.63 -3.96
CA THR A 101 10.42 12.59 -3.57
C THR A 101 10.21 11.53 -4.64
N MET A 102 10.11 10.28 -4.21
CA MET A 102 9.62 9.17 -5.03
C MET A 102 8.49 8.49 -4.26
N MET A 103 7.33 8.32 -4.89
CA MET A 103 6.14 7.77 -4.24
C MET A 103 5.57 6.65 -5.08
N VAL A 104 5.10 5.59 -4.42
CA VAL A 104 4.24 4.57 -5.03
C VAL A 104 2.91 4.56 -4.28
N LEU A 105 1.81 4.37 -5.03
CA LEU A 105 0.50 4.11 -4.42
C LEU A 105 0.57 2.86 -3.55
N GLY A 106 -0.01 2.95 -2.36
CA GLY A 106 -0.13 1.84 -1.43
C GLY A 106 -1.36 1.94 -0.55
N GLU A 107 -1.47 0.99 0.36
CA GLU A 107 -2.56 0.82 1.33
C GLU A 107 -1.96 0.24 2.60
N GLU A 108 -2.20 0.89 3.73
CA GLU A 108 -1.93 0.32 5.04
C GLU A 108 -2.88 -0.84 5.29
N SER A 109 -2.31 -1.99 5.62
CA SER A 109 -3.01 -3.18 6.10
C SER A 109 -3.50 -2.95 7.55
N ARG A 110 -4.37 -1.96 7.80
CA ARG A 110 -4.90 -1.70 9.15
C ARG A 110 -6.40 -1.95 9.23
N SER A 111 -6.75 -3.18 9.58
CA SER A 111 -8.12 -3.59 9.93
C SER A 111 -8.72 -2.98 11.22
N LEU A 112 -8.11 -1.94 11.82
CA LEU A 112 -8.63 -1.35 13.05
C LEU A 112 -9.67 -0.26 12.77
N PRO A 113 -10.84 -0.28 13.43
CA PRO A 113 -11.87 0.74 13.27
C PRO A 113 -11.48 1.99 14.07
N ARG A 114 -10.51 2.75 13.57
CA ARG A 114 -10.39 4.15 13.96
C ARG A 114 -10.93 5.00 12.82
N GLU A 115 -11.78 5.95 13.18
CA GLU A 115 -12.41 6.89 12.27
C GLU A 115 -11.31 7.63 11.49
N GLY A 116 -11.15 7.27 10.21
CA GLY A 116 -10.12 7.80 9.33
C GLY A 116 -9.40 6.72 8.52
N ASN A 117 -10.14 6.05 7.64
CA ASN A 117 -9.87 5.91 6.19
C ASN A 117 -8.41 5.93 5.78
N ASP A 118 -7.95 4.86 5.14
CA ASP A 118 -6.57 4.40 5.02
C ASP A 118 -6.03 4.34 3.58
N HIS A 119 -6.62 5.06 2.62
CA HIS A 119 -6.26 4.87 1.21
C HIS A 119 -6.01 6.12 0.38
N ASP A 120 -4.94 6.12 -0.43
CA ASP A 120 -4.67 7.18 -1.43
C ASP A 120 -5.78 7.32 -2.49
N LEU A 121 -6.53 6.24 -2.75
CA LEU A 121 -7.69 6.19 -3.65
C LEU A 121 -8.99 5.96 -2.86
N PHE A 122 -9.28 4.70 -2.58
CA PHE A 122 -10.32 4.23 -1.67
C PHE A 122 -10.03 2.74 -1.42
N ASP A 123 -10.58 2.22 -0.33
CA ASP A 123 -10.37 0.89 0.19
C ASP A 123 -10.60 -0.16 -0.90
N GLY A 124 -9.57 -0.98 -1.12
CA GLY A 124 -9.64 -2.08 -2.04
C GLY A 124 -9.72 -1.66 -3.50
N ALA A 125 -9.28 -0.45 -3.87
CA ALA A 125 -9.22 -0.04 -5.27
C ALA A 125 -8.41 -1.07 -6.09
N GLY A 126 -9.10 -1.79 -6.99
CA GLY A 126 -8.54 -2.89 -7.79
C GLY A 126 -8.89 -4.30 -7.27
N SER A 127 -9.38 -4.43 -6.04
CA SER A 127 -9.60 -5.69 -5.31
C SER A 127 -11.08 -6.07 -5.17
N TYR A 128 -11.95 -5.57 -6.06
CA TYR A 128 -13.37 -5.93 -6.15
C TYR A 128 -13.63 -6.88 -7.34
N PRO A 129 -14.73 -7.67 -7.30
CA PRO A 129 -15.22 -8.40 -8.46
C PRO A 129 -15.36 -7.50 -9.69
N ASP A 130 -15.11 -8.06 -10.87
CA ASP A 130 -15.03 -7.31 -12.12
C ASP A 130 -16.32 -6.54 -12.43
N GLU A 131 -17.48 -7.09 -12.07
CA GLU A 131 -18.77 -6.43 -12.27
C GLU A 131 -18.82 -5.08 -11.54
N LEU A 132 -18.35 -5.05 -10.29
CA LEU A 132 -18.32 -3.83 -9.49
C LEU A 132 -17.14 -2.94 -9.90
N ARG A 133 -15.93 -3.51 -10.02
CA ARG A 133 -14.69 -2.78 -10.36
C ARG A 133 -14.80 -2.05 -11.70
N LEU A 134 -15.43 -2.68 -12.70
CA LEU A 134 -15.60 -2.13 -14.05
C LEU A 134 -16.88 -1.29 -14.19
N SER A 135 -17.75 -1.23 -13.17
CA SER A 135 -18.93 -0.38 -13.20
C SER A 135 -18.55 1.09 -13.44
N PRO A 136 -19.38 1.89 -14.15
CA PRO A 136 -19.00 3.25 -14.55
C PRO A 136 -18.62 4.15 -13.38
N VAL A 137 -19.30 4.00 -12.24
CA VAL A 137 -19.01 4.80 -11.03
C VAL A 137 -17.71 4.36 -10.37
N MET A 138 -17.52 3.07 -10.07
CA MET A 138 -16.31 2.59 -9.39
C MET A 138 -15.04 2.84 -10.20
N ASN A 139 -15.04 2.43 -11.47
CA ASN A 139 -13.90 2.65 -12.37
C ASN A 139 -13.64 4.16 -12.56
N GLY A 140 -14.72 4.95 -12.63
CA GLY A 140 -14.67 6.40 -12.71
C GLY A 140 -13.96 7.06 -11.54
N VAL A 141 -14.36 6.71 -10.32
CA VAL A 141 -13.75 7.23 -9.09
C VAL A 141 -12.28 6.83 -9.00
N ALA A 142 -11.96 5.56 -9.30
CA ALA A 142 -10.58 5.06 -9.30
C ALA A 142 -9.72 5.81 -10.33
N GLN A 143 -10.23 6.01 -11.55
CA GLN A 143 -9.51 6.74 -12.60
C GLN A 143 -9.25 8.20 -12.23
N ILE A 144 -10.25 8.89 -11.66
CA ILE A 144 -10.09 10.29 -11.25
C ILE A 144 -9.05 10.39 -10.12
N GLY A 145 -9.16 9.56 -9.08
CA GLY A 145 -8.18 9.53 -7.99
C GLY A 145 -6.77 9.22 -8.50
N TYR A 146 -6.64 8.24 -9.40
CA TYR A 146 -5.36 7.87 -9.99
C TYR A 146 -4.74 9.01 -10.80
N ASN A 147 -5.54 9.82 -11.52
CA ASN A 147 -5.03 10.99 -12.22
C ASN A 147 -4.47 12.05 -11.24
N PHE A 148 -5.06 12.20 -10.05
CA PHE A 148 -4.52 13.07 -9.02
C PHE A 148 -3.23 12.52 -8.39
N TYR A 149 -3.11 11.20 -8.25
CA TYR A 149 -1.84 10.55 -7.90
C TYR A 149 -0.75 10.88 -8.93
N LEU A 150 -1.04 10.72 -10.23
CA LEU A 150 -0.09 11.07 -11.27
C LEU A 150 0.34 12.54 -11.18
N LEU A 151 -0.62 13.44 -10.93
CA LEU A 151 -0.37 14.88 -10.87
C LEU A 151 0.46 15.29 -9.65
N PHE A 152 0.07 14.87 -8.45
CA PHE A 152 0.63 15.38 -7.19
C PHE A 152 1.81 14.55 -6.67
N GLN A 153 1.84 13.25 -6.94
CA GLN A 153 2.89 12.37 -6.40
C GLN A 153 3.95 12.01 -7.45
N LEU A 154 3.54 11.83 -8.71
CA LEU A 154 4.47 11.49 -9.81
C LEU A 154 4.81 12.67 -10.73
N HIS A 155 4.19 13.84 -10.53
CA HIS A 155 4.36 15.04 -11.35
C HIS A 155 4.25 14.78 -12.87
N THR A 156 3.26 13.97 -13.26
CA THR A 156 3.01 13.57 -14.65
C THR A 156 1.51 13.50 -14.95
N ASN A 157 1.17 13.18 -16.19
CA ASN A 157 -0.17 12.81 -16.62
C ASN A 157 -0.11 11.58 -17.53
N PRO A 158 -1.25 10.98 -17.92
CA PRO A 158 -1.28 9.81 -18.79
C PRO A 158 -0.60 10.03 -20.15
N GLU A 159 -0.63 11.25 -20.69
CA GLU A 159 -0.05 11.57 -21.99
C GLU A 159 1.48 11.66 -21.95
N LEU A 160 2.03 12.21 -20.86
CA LEU A 160 3.46 12.51 -20.72
C LEU A 160 4.24 11.41 -20.00
N SER A 161 3.58 10.50 -19.29
CA SER A 161 4.24 9.56 -18.37
C SER A 161 5.33 8.71 -19.02
N ARG A 162 5.11 8.25 -20.26
CA ARG A 162 6.14 7.49 -20.99
C ARG A 162 7.38 8.34 -21.30
N SER A 163 7.19 9.60 -21.69
CA SER A 163 8.30 10.53 -21.93
C SER A 163 9.05 10.93 -20.66
N HIS A 164 8.35 10.94 -19.52
CA HIS A 164 8.95 11.14 -18.19
C HIS A 164 9.65 9.89 -17.63
N GLY A 165 9.65 8.78 -18.37
CA GLY A 165 10.40 7.57 -18.01
C GLY A 165 9.62 6.52 -17.21
N PHE A 166 8.31 6.71 -17.01
CA PHE A 166 7.44 5.68 -16.42
C PHE A 166 7.14 4.58 -17.44
N PHE A 167 7.09 3.32 -16.99
CA PHE A 167 6.93 2.16 -17.86
C PHE A 167 5.99 1.10 -17.25
N GLY A 168 5.65 0.07 -18.03
CA GLY A 168 4.76 -1.01 -17.64
C GLY A 168 3.75 -1.35 -18.72
N GLY A 169 2.78 -2.20 -18.38
CA GLY A 169 1.61 -2.51 -19.21
C GLY A 169 0.70 -1.29 -19.42
N PRO A 170 -0.43 -1.47 -20.13
CA PRO A 170 -1.33 -0.38 -20.48
C PRO A 170 -1.78 0.45 -19.26
N GLY A 171 -1.34 1.71 -19.21
CA GLY A 171 -1.67 2.65 -18.16
C GLY A 171 -0.90 2.49 -16.84
N ALA A 172 -0.03 1.49 -16.68
CA ALA A 172 0.79 1.32 -15.48
C ALA A 172 1.98 2.29 -15.43
N HIS A 173 2.35 2.73 -14.23
CA HIS A 173 3.38 3.75 -13.99
C HIS A 173 4.51 3.28 -13.08
N ASN A 174 5.15 2.15 -13.42
CA ASN A 174 6.40 1.75 -12.76
C ASN A 174 7.52 2.74 -13.08
N PHE A 175 8.48 2.91 -12.18
CA PHE A 175 9.66 3.73 -12.42
C PHE A 175 10.94 3.08 -11.92
N LEU A 176 12.06 3.52 -12.47
CA LEU A 176 13.40 3.08 -12.09
C LEU A 176 14.30 4.30 -12.02
N ALA A 177 14.86 4.57 -10.85
CA ALA A 177 15.74 5.69 -10.58
C ALA A 177 17.09 5.21 -10.05
N GLN A 178 18.19 5.71 -10.61
CA GLN A 178 19.53 5.50 -10.07
C GLN A 178 19.83 6.63 -9.09
N LEU A 179 20.02 6.33 -7.81
CA LEU A 179 20.29 7.33 -6.77
C LEU A 179 21.78 7.64 -6.66
N THR A 180 22.59 6.59 -6.71
CA THR A 180 24.06 6.66 -6.69
C THR A 180 24.62 5.63 -7.66
N PRO A 181 25.92 5.60 -7.97
CA PRO A 181 26.49 4.51 -8.79
C PRO A 181 26.26 3.09 -8.24
N GLU A 182 25.93 2.97 -6.95
CA GLU A 182 25.76 1.69 -6.25
C GLU A 182 24.32 1.40 -5.81
N VAL A 183 23.40 2.39 -5.85
CA VAL A 183 22.03 2.25 -5.35
C VAL A 183 21.01 2.67 -6.39
N ALA A 184 20.07 1.77 -6.68
CA ALA A 184 18.92 1.99 -7.54
C ALA A 184 17.60 1.76 -6.79
N VAL A 185 16.53 2.40 -7.27
CA VAL A 185 15.17 2.27 -6.76
C VAL A 185 14.25 1.85 -7.89
N LEU A 186 13.53 0.74 -7.69
CA LEU A 186 12.43 0.29 -8.54
C LEU A 186 11.11 0.57 -7.81
N GLY A 187 10.28 1.44 -8.36
CA GLY A 187 8.91 1.67 -7.89
C GLY A 187 7.90 0.89 -8.72
N MET A 188 7.07 0.09 -8.05
CA MET A 188 6.00 -0.68 -8.68
C MET A 188 4.65 0.01 -8.54
N ASP A 189 3.92 0.13 -9.64
CA ASP A 189 2.49 0.41 -9.64
C ASP A 189 1.72 -0.90 -9.40
N GLY A 190 1.30 -1.09 -8.16
CA GLY A 190 0.50 -2.24 -7.74
C GLY A 190 -1.01 -2.01 -7.79
N ARG A 191 -1.50 -0.90 -8.36
CA ARG A 191 -2.92 -0.51 -8.28
C ARG A 191 -3.62 -0.47 -9.62
N ARG A 192 -2.94 0.02 -10.66
CA ARG A 192 -3.62 0.29 -11.93
C ARG A 192 -4.15 -0.96 -12.62
N GLU A 193 -3.37 -2.04 -12.59
CA GLU A 193 -3.65 -3.28 -13.32
C GLU A 193 -4.24 -4.38 -12.43
N ARG A 194 -4.49 -4.04 -11.16
CA ARG A 194 -4.93 -4.94 -10.12
C ARG A 194 -6.35 -5.45 -10.37
N THR A 195 -6.52 -6.74 -10.10
CA THR A 195 -7.78 -7.48 -10.03
C THR A 195 -7.77 -8.37 -8.79
N LEU A 196 -8.85 -9.11 -8.55
CA LEU A 196 -8.91 -10.11 -7.47
C LEU A 196 -7.80 -11.17 -7.55
N ASP A 197 -7.33 -11.50 -8.76
CA ASP A 197 -6.43 -12.63 -9.02
C ASP A 197 -5.05 -12.20 -9.51
N ARG A 198 -4.80 -10.90 -9.62
CA ARG A 198 -3.54 -10.37 -10.14
C ARG A 198 -3.26 -8.96 -9.62
N VAL A 199 -2.01 -8.67 -9.26
CA VAL A 199 -1.56 -7.33 -8.87
C VAL A 199 -1.10 -6.52 -10.08
N ALA A 200 -0.25 -7.09 -10.95
CA ALA A 200 0.26 -6.44 -12.15
C ALA A 200 0.26 -7.37 -13.36
N SER A 201 0.21 -6.80 -14.56
CA SER A 201 0.26 -7.60 -15.79
C SER A 201 1.62 -8.25 -15.99
N ARG A 202 1.65 -9.34 -16.78
CA ARG A 202 2.91 -9.97 -17.20
C ARG A 202 3.78 -8.97 -17.96
N GLU A 203 3.16 -8.12 -18.76
CA GLU A 203 3.80 -7.03 -19.49
C GLU A 203 4.52 -6.05 -18.56
N SER A 204 3.90 -5.70 -17.42
CA SER A 204 4.52 -4.87 -16.39
C SER A 204 5.71 -5.56 -15.72
N TYR A 205 5.59 -6.84 -15.34
CA TYR A 205 6.71 -7.60 -14.79
C TYR A 205 7.88 -7.70 -15.76
N ASP A 206 7.60 -8.10 -17.00
CA ASP A 206 8.62 -8.22 -18.04
C ASP A 206 9.28 -6.85 -18.29
N ALA A 207 8.52 -5.75 -18.26
CA ALA A 207 9.06 -4.40 -18.40
C ALA A 207 9.97 -4.00 -17.23
N MET A 208 9.62 -4.35 -15.99
CA MET A 208 10.47 -4.11 -14.81
C MET A 208 11.80 -4.85 -14.92
N PHE A 209 11.81 -6.14 -15.22
CA PHE A 209 13.06 -6.90 -15.32
C PHE A 209 13.91 -6.47 -16.52
N ARG A 210 13.29 -6.19 -17.69
CA ARG A 210 14.02 -5.57 -18.80
C ARG A 210 14.64 -4.22 -18.41
N ALA A 211 13.93 -3.39 -17.66
CA ALA A 211 14.47 -2.11 -17.19
C ALA A 211 15.64 -2.32 -16.23
N LEU A 212 15.53 -3.27 -15.29
CA LEU A 212 16.62 -3.61 -14.38
C LEU A 212 17.88 -4.09 -15.13
N GLU A 213 17.72 -4.95 -16.13
CA GLU A 213 18.85 -5.49 -16.91
C GLU A 213 19.49 -4.46 -17.85
N SER A 214 18.68 -3.57 -18.43
CA SER A 214 19.16 -2.62 -19.46
C SER A 214 19.60 -1.26 -18.92
N ARG A 215 19.07 -0.82 -17.77
CA ARG A 215 19.26 0.55 -17.27
C ARG A 215 20.07 0.63 -15.98
N VAL A 216 20.14 -0.44 -15.19
CA VAL A 216 20.93 -0.44 -13.93
C VAL A 216 22.38 -0.78 -14.27
N PRO A 217 23.36 0.04 -13.86
CA PRO A 217 24.76 -0.20 -14.18
C PRO A 217 25.31 -1.40 -13.39
N PRO A 218 26.34 -2.11 -13.90
CA PRO A 218 26.99 -3.22 -13.19
C PRO A 218 27.64 -2.82 -11.85
N THR A 219 27.86 -1.53 -11.62
CA THR A 219 28.35 -0.99 -10.34
C THR A 219 27.31 -1.04 -9.23
N ASN A 220 26.03 -1.23 -9.58
CA ASN A 220 24.95 -1.28 -8.60
C ASN A 220 25.14 -2.44 -7.62
N ARG A 221 25.09 -2.15 -6.32
CA ARG A 221 25.22 -3.12 -5.23
C ARG A 221 23.93 -3.27 -4.43
N HIS A 222 23.01 -2.32 -4.54
CA HIS A 222 21.76 -2.33 -3.79
C HIS A 222 20.59 -1.86 -4.67
N LEU A 223 19.53 -2.67 -4.73
CA LEU A 223 18.24 -2.31 -5.31
C LEU A 223 17.21 -2.18 -4.19
N LEU A 224 16.58 -1.01 -4.10
CA LEU A 224 15.40 -0.78 -3.26
C LEU A 224 14.15 -1.03 -4.11
N ALA A 225 13.34 -2.03 -3.76
CA ALA A 225 12.07 -2.33 -4.40
C ALA A 225 10.93 -1.71 -3.59
N LEU A 226 10.34 -0.64 -4.10
CA LEU A 226 9.23 0.08 -3.45
C LEU A 226 7.90 -0.55 -3.85
N LEU A 227 7.13 -0.97 -2.84
CA LEU A 227 5.84 -1.62 -3.01
C LEU A 227 4.82 -0.94 -2.11
N GLY A 228 3.64 -0.66 -2.62
CA GLY A 228 2.56 -0.05 -1.84
C GLY A 228 1.93 -0.94 -0.77
N VAL A 229 2.15 -2.25 -0.84
CA VAL A 229 1.60 -3.23 0.11
C VAL A 229 2.72 -4.20 0.47
N PRO A 230 2.87 -4.60 1.75
CA PRO A 230 3.91 -5.52 2.18
C PRO A 230 3.86 -6.86 1.44
N ILE A 231 4.97 -7.21 0.80
CA ILE A 231 5.10 -8.46 0.05
C ILE A 231 5.57 -9.63 0.92
N LEU A 232 6.32 -9.32 1.98
CA LEU A 232 6.78 -10.29 2.96
C LEU A 232 6.06 -10.02 4.28
N TYR A 233 4.98 -10.77 4.51
CA TYR A 233 4.35 -10.83 5.83
C TYR A 233 4.59 -12.22 6.43
N PRO A 234 4.94 -12.32 7.73
CA PRO A 234 4.97 -13.62 8.39
C PRO A 234 3.58 -14.24 8.32
N ARG A 235 3.47 -15.41 7.68
CA ARG A 235 2.21 -16.17 7.68
C ARG A 235 1.86 -16.49 9.13
N LEU A 236 0.62 -16.19 9.53
CA LEU A 236 0.16 -16.39 10.91
C LEU A 236 0.30 -17.83 11.38
N THR A 237 0.27 -18.83 10.50
CA THR A 237 0.56 -20.23 10.85
C THR A 237 1.97 -20.46 11.40
N ILE A 238 2.96 -19.67 10.95
CA ILE A 238 4.33 -19.72 11.49
C ILE A 238 4.37 -18.99 12.85
N ALA A 239 3.67 -17.86 12.98
CA ALA A 239 3.56 -17.14 14.25
C ALA A 239 2.82 -17.97 15.30
N GLU A 240 1.69 -18.59 14.95
CA GLU A 240 0.92 -19.53 15.75
C GLU A 240 1.76 -20.76 16.12
N GLY A 241 2.45 -21.37 15.16
CA GLY A 241 3.33 -22.52 15.42
C GLY A 241 4.50 -22.17 16.35
N LEU A 242 5.07 -20.98 16.21
CA LEU A 242 6.10 -20.45 17.11
C LEU A 242 5.52 -20.17 18.50
N LEU A 243 4.37 -19.51 18.60
CA LEU A 243 3.68 -19.23 19.86
C LEU A 243 3.27 -20.51 20.58
N GLN A 244 2.75 -21.51 19.86
CA GLN A 244 2.41 -22.83 20.40
C GLN A 244 3.66 -23.57 20.88
N SER A 245 4.76 -23.48 20.14
CA SER A 245 6.05 -24.08 20.52
C SER A 245 6.64 -23.41 21.75
N LEU A 246 6.58 -22.08 21.83
CA LEU A 246 7.03 -21.29 22.99
C LEU A 246 6.15 -21.56 24.22
N ASP A 247 4.83 -21.64 24.06
CA ASP A 247 3.93 -21.99 25.15
C ASP A 247 4.15 -23.43 25.64
N SER A 248 4.38 -24.37 24.71
CA SER A 248 4.70 -25.76 25.04
C SER A 248 6.05 -25.88 25.76
N ALA A 249 7.07 -25.15 25.30
CA ALA A 249 8.36 -25.08 25.96
C ALA A 249 8.27 -24.40 27.34
N ASN A 250 7.40 -23.41 27.48
CA ASN A 250 7.15 -22.76 28.76
C ASN A 250 6.43 -23.70 29.75
N ARG A 251 5.44 -24.47 29.28
CA ARG A 251 4.79 -25.53 30.07
C ARG A 251 5.80 -26.61 30.49
N ALA A 252 6.71 -27.00 29.58
CA ALA A 252 7.77 -27.96 29.88
C ALA A 252 8.84 -27.43 30.85
N SER A 253 9.01 -26.11 30.93
CA SER A 253 9.99 -25.45 31.81
C SER A 253 9.39 -24.86 33.09
N ASN A 254 8.16 -25.27 33.47
CA ASN A 254 7.45 -24.78 34.66
C ASN A 254 7.39 -23.24 34.75
N GLY A 255 7.19 -22.56 33.61
CA GLY A 255 7.04 -21.10 33.61
C GLY A 255 8.35 -20.31 33.69
N LEU A 256 9.51 -20.97 33.64
CA LEU A 256 10.82 -20.29 33.72
C LEU A 256 11.03 -19.30 32.56
N LEU A 257 10.50 -19.61 31.38
CA LEU A 257 10.54 -18.73 30.20
C LEU A 257 9.70 -17.45 30.37
N TYR A 258 8.55 -17.52 31.06
CA TYR A 258 7.79 -16.33 31.45
C TYR A 258 8.56 -15.47 32.47
N ARG A 259 9.26 -16.12 33.41
CA ARG A 259 9.98 -15.43 34.50
C ARG A 259 11.31 -14.80 34.07
N SER A 260 11.89 -15.24 32.95
CA SER A 260 13.15 -14.70 32.42
C SER A 260 12.97 -13.38 31.65
N GLY A 261 11.74 -12.93 31.43
CA GLY A 261 11.45 -11.71 30.65
C GLY A 261 11.71 -11.84 29.14
N LEU A 262 12.34 -12.94 28.70
CA LEU A 262 12.67 -13.21 27.30
C LEU A 262 11.40 -13.41 26.45
N PHE A 263 10.40 -14.11 26.99
CA PHE A 263 9.09 -14.26 26.36
C PHE A 263 8.37 -12.92 26.24
N GLY A 264 8.46 -12.05 27.27
CA GLY A 264 7.89 -10.70 27.23
C GLY A 264 8.58 -9.78 26.21
N SER A 265 9.90 -9.92 26.01
CA SER A 265 10.63 -9.19 24.97
C SER A 265 10.30 -9.68 23.56
N LEU A 266 10.11 -11.00 23.38
CA LEU A 266 9.76 -11.61 22.09
C LEU A 266 8.27 -11.38 21.74
N MET A 267 7.37 -11.47 22.72
CA MET A 267 5.96 -11.09 22.59
C MET A 267 5.78 -9.58 22.50
N GLY A 268 6.69 -8.77 23.06
CA GLY A 268 6.72 -7.34 22.83
C GLY A 268 7.05 -7.01 21.37
N SER A 269 7.93 -7.79 20.73
CA SER A 269 8.24 -7.64 19.30
C SER A 269 7.20 -8.27 18.37
N LEU A 270 6.47 -9.32 18.81
CA LEU A 270 5.48 -10.04 17.99
C LEU A 270 4.02 -9.62 18.25
N GLY A 271 3.70 -9.24 19.48
CA GLY A 271 2.38 -8.84 19.98
C GLY A 271 2.18 -7.33 20.06
N ALA A 272 3.15 -6.52 19.59
CA ALA A 272 2.92 -5.11 19.27
C ALA A 272 2.15 -4.90 17.96
N GLN A 273 1.62 -5.97 17.35
CA GLN A 273 0.82 -5.90 16.12
C GLN A 273 -0.60 -6.45 16.37
N PRO A 274 -1.60 -5.57 16.49
CA PRO A 274 -3.03 -5.92 16.58
C PRO A 274 -3.59 -6.66 15.36
N GLU A 275 -2.80 -6.82 14.29
CA GLU A 275 -3.18 -7.38 12.98
C GLU A 275 -3.27 -8.92 12.96
N LEU A 276 -2.74 -9.62 13.97
CA LEU A 276 -2.76 -11.10 14.06
C LEU A 276 -4.18 -11.70 14.19
N LEU A 277 -5.17 -10.92 14.63
CA LEU A 277 -6.51 -11.42 14.97
C LEU A 277 -7.51 -11.36 13.80
N ASP A 278 -7.23 -10.60 12.74
CA ASP A 278 -8.22 -10.36 11.67
C ASP A 278 -8.19 -11.43 10.57
N ASP A 279 -7.01 -11.99 10.27
CA ASP A 279 -6.86 -13.12 9.33
C ASP A 279 -7.43 -14.44 9.92
N LEU A 280 -7.67 -14.50 11.24
CA LEU A 280 -8.41 -15.60 11.90
C LEU A 280 -9.91 -15.57 11.56
N GLY A 281 -10.46 -14.44 11.11
CA GLY A 281 -11.87 -14.30 10.69
C GLY A 281 -12.13 -14.71 9.23
N GLY A 282 -11.07 -14.87 8.41
CA GLY A 282 -11.19 -15.20 6.98
C GLY A 282 -11.41 -16.69 6.67
N GLY A 283 -11.25 -17.56 7.66
CA GLY A 283 -11.49 -18.99 7.53
C GLY A 283 -12.82 -19.37 8.18
N LEU A 284 -13.94 -19.28 7.46
CA LEU A 284 -15.18 -20.07 7.60
C LEU A 284 -16.32 -19.42 6.77
N THR A 285 -16.23 -19.45 5.44
CA THR A 285 -17.45 -19.51 4.61
C THR A 285 -17.29 -20.72 3.71
N GLY A 286 -18.01 -21.79 4.06
CA GLY A 286 -17.90 -23.11 3.46
C GLY A 286 -18.29 -23.15 1.98
N GLU A 287 -17.97 -24.30 1.38
CA GLU A 287 -18.46 -24.74 0.08
C GLU A 287 -19.99 -24.59 -0.01
N GLY A 288 -20.45 -23.88 -1.04
CA GLY A 288 -21.86 -23.67 -1.31
C GLY A 288 -22.04 -22.62 -2.41
N ASP A 289 -22.51 -23.06 -3.57
CA ASP A 289 -23.04 -22.20 -4.61
C ASP A 289 -24.11 -21.25 -4.02
N VAL A 290 -24.18 -20.03 -4.56
CA VAL A 290 -24.99 -18.87 -4.14
C VAL A 290 -24.31 -17.96 -3.10
N ARG A 291 -23.49 -17.00 -3.59
CA ARG A 291 -23.15 -15.79 -2.81
C ARG A 291 -24.31 -14.80 -2.87
N VAL A 292 -25.17 -14.89 -1.86
CA VAL A 292 -26.16 -13.86 -1.55
C VAL A 292 -25.42 -12.59 -1.15
N CYS A 293 -25.46 -11.55 -2.00
CA CYS A 293 -25.13 -10.17 -1.63
C CYS A 293 -26.22 -9.63 -0.70
N THR A 294 -26.17 -9.99 0.58
CA THR A 294 -26.95 -9.36 1.65
C THR A 294 -25.99 -9.15 2.82
N SER A 295 -25.84 -7.99 3.42
CA SER A 295 -26.82 -6.92 3.64
C SER A 295 -26.07 -5.67 4.12
N SER A 296 -26.58 -4.48 3.77
CA SER A 296 -26.39 -3.26 4.56
C SER A 296 -25.05 -2.51 4.54
N PHE A 297 -24.22 -2.56 3.47
CA PHE A 297 -23.04 -1.67 3.23
C PHE A 297 -22.47 -0.89 4.45
N PRO A 298 -21.87 -1.54 5.48
CA PRO A 298 -21.02 -0.86 6.43
C PRO A 298 -19.59 -1.31 6.17
N ARG A 299 -18.84 -0.45 5.47
CA ARG A 299 -17.42 -0.63 5.11
C ARG A 299 -17.22 -1.58 3.93
N LEU A 300 -16.81 -0.97 2.82
CA LEU A 300 -16.02 -1.63 1.79
C LEU A 300 -14.87 -2.35 2.53
N PHE A 301 -14.76 -3.67 2.37
CA PHE A 301 -13.64 -4.45 2.90
C PHE A 301 -13.21 -5.35 1.76
N ALA A 302 -11.96 -5.21 1.32
CA ALA A 302 -11.42 -5.95 0.20
C ALA A 302 -10.48 -7.08 0.67
N PRO A 303 -11.00 -8.30 0.92
CA PRO A 303 -10.19 -9.41 1.47
C PRO A 303 -9.09 -9.92 0.53
N ALA A 304 -9.03 -9.42 -0.71
CA ALA A 304 -8.04 -9.77 -1.73
C ALA A 304 -6.93 -8.72 -1.90
N ASP A 305 -6.87 -7.70 -1.06
CA ASP A 305 -5.92 -6.59 -1.25
C ASP A 305 -4.47 -6.97 -0.89
N HIS A 306 -4.29 -7.85 0.10
CA HIS A 306 -2.95 -8.26 0.53
C HIS A 306 -2.25 -9.22 -0.44
N TRP A 307 -0.94 -8.99 -0.63
CA TRP A 307 -0.04 -9.94 -1.27
C TRP A 307 -0.02 -11.32 -0.58
N THR A 308 -0.39 -11.38 0.70
CA THR A 308 -0.41 -12.60 1.52
C THR A 308 -1.53 -13.56 1.15
N THR A 309 -2.58 -13.07 0.48
CA THR A 309 -3.75 -13.86 0.10
C THR A 309 -3.37 -15.03 -0.80
N LEU A 310 -4.17 -16.11 -0.75
CA LEU A 310 -3.92 -17.30 -1.57
C LEU A 310 -3.95 -16.98 -3.07
N ARG A 311 -4.76 -16.00 -3.50
CA ARG A 311 -4.92 -15.59 -4.90
C ARG A 311 -3.61 -15.04 -5.47
N HIS A 312 -2.92 -14.17 -4.73
CA HIS A 312 -1.69 -13.54 -5.18
C HIS A 312 -0.43 -14.36 -4.88
N SER A 313 -0.55 -15.52 -4.22
CA SER A 313 0.59 -16.32 -3.78
C SER A 313 1.55 -16.73 -4.90
N ARG A 314 1.02 -17.17 -6.05
CA ARG A 314 1.82 -17.57 -7.22
C ARG A 314 2.55 -16.39 -7.84
N GLU A 315 1.86 -15.28 -8.02
CA GLU A 315 2.41 -14.03 -8.57
C GLU A 315 3.51 -13.47 -7.67
N ARG A 316 3.23 -13.39 -6.36
CA ARG A 316 4.20 -12.99 -5.32
C ARG A 316 5.46 -13.85 -5.36
N GLU A 317 5.30 -15.17 -5.35
CA GLU A 317 6.42 -16.11 -5.39
C GLU A 317 7.25 -15.98 -6.67
N ALA A 318 6.60 -15.81 -7.82
CA ALA A 318 7.27 -15.57 -9.08
C ALA A 318 8.08 -14.27 -9.05
N PHE A 319 7.49 -13.17 -8.55
CA PHE A 319 8.17 -11.89 -8.46
C PHE A 319 9.38 -11.92 -7.50
N ILE A 320 9.22 -12.52 -6.32
CA ILE A 320 10.33 -12.71 -5.36
C ILE A 320 11.44 -13.55 -5.98
N LYS A 321 11.10 -14.68 -6.63
CA LYS A 321 12.10 -15.55 -7.29
C LYS A 321 12.84 -14.81 -8.41
N SER A 322 12.16 -14.01 -9.21
CA SER A 322 12.81 -13.21 -10.25
C SER A 322 13.76 -12.17 -9.65
N LEU A 323 13.40 -11.52 -8.55
CA LEU A 323 14.30 -10.60 -7.84
C LEU A 323 15.50 -11.33 -7.19
N GLN A 324 15.31 -12.55 -6.69
CA GLN A 324 16.40 -13.39 -6.19
C GLN A 324 17.35 -13.80 -7.32
N ASN A 325 16.81 -14.17 -8.48
CA ASN A 325 17.61 -14.49 -9.67
C ASN A 325 18.41 -13.27 -10.13
N TYR A 326 17.78 -12.09 -10.16
CA TYR A 326 18.47 -10.83 -10.44
C TYR A 326 19.58 -10.55 -9.41
N ALA A 327 19.28 -10.68 -8.12
CA ALA A 327 20.25 -10.48 -7.04
C ALA A 327 21.48 -11.39 -7.20
N ALA A 328 21.25 -12.67 -7.51
CA ALA A 328 22.31 -13.66 -7.73
C ALA A 328 23.13 -13.36 -9.00
N ALA A 329 22.46 -13.05 -10.12
CA ALA A 329 23.12 -12.79 -11.40
C ALA A 329 23.99 -11.52 -11.37
N TYR A 330 23.53 -10.47 -10.69
CA TYR A 330 24.19 -9.16 -10.67
C TYR A 330 24.91 -8.87 -9.34
N SER A 331 24.98 -9.84 -8.42
CA SER A 331 25.59 -9.67 -7.09
C SER A 331 25.08 -8.40 -6.38
N THR A 332 23.77 -8.18 -6.47
CA THR A 332 23.06 -7.00 -5.96
C THR A 332 22.19 -7.41 -4.77
N ARG A 333 22.29 -6.67 -3.66
CA ARG A 333 21.34 -6.79 -2.55
C ARG A 333 19.99 -6.22 -2.98
N VAL A 334 18.91 -6.93 -2.72
CA VAL A 334 17.54 -6.40 -2.91
C VAL A 334 16.91 -6.17 -1.54
N THR A 335 16.36 -4.98 -1.33
CA THR A 335 15.59 -4.63 -0.12
C THR A 335 14.20 -4.19 -0.52
N PHE A 336 13.18 -4.83 0.03
CA PHE A 336 11.81 -4.37 -0.09
C PHE A 336 11.56 -3.21 0.88
N VAL A 337 10.93 -2.16 0.38
CA VAL A 337 10.43 -1.04 1.18
C VAL A 337 8.95 -0.94 0.89
N SER A 338 8.11 -1.11 1.92
CA SER A 338 6.66 -1.10 1.79
C SER A 338 6.00 -0.39 2.95
N GLY A 339 4.83 0.19 2.69
CA GLY A 339 3.96 0.82 3.68
C GLY A 339 3.32 -0.18 4.61
#